data_AF-A0A076HL30-F1
#
_entry.id   AF-A0A076HL30-F1
#
_cell.length_a   1.000
_cell.length_b   1.000
_cell.length_c   1.000
_cell.angle_alpha   90.00
_cell.angle_beta   90.00
_cell.angle_gamma   90.00
#
_symmetry.space_group_name_H-M   'P 1'
#
loop_
_entity.id
_entity.type
_entity.pdbx_description
1 polymer ?
#
loop_
_entity_poly.entity_id
_entity_poly.type
_entity_poly.pdbx_seq_one_letter_code
_entity_poly.pdbx_strand_id
1 'polypeptide(L)'
;MGFDPRHWSGGRSEQRVTSNVEALLAENDVLRREVSRLSRELERLQRQQRQRSRQDPSSQRPWGEPSAQPPPRISRQQVQAWGQSLAQQSGWSALRQRGLELLIDQLNRSSFPARLTLEQRLDRLVPGLGTDVLAAVGAKPNKQTTAVLAAFALFGVRAIEWLDEDPRRVVEQLRQRQDRSSSSRQGRRTRSDQRRTDRVGSVHPRDSRMAALRVLGLDANASLVEIKQAHRKLVKQHHPDLGGSAEAFRRVNEAYQALVQ
;
A
#
# COMPACT_ATOMS: atom_id res chain seq x y z
N MET A 1 36.30 52.40 10.78
CA MET A 1 36.49 52.10 9.34
C MET A 1 35.41 51.11 8.94
N GLY A 2 34.54 51.55 8.03
CA GLY A 2 33.27 50.89 7.73
C GLY A 2 33.42 49.66 6.87
N PHE A 3 32.56 48.67 7.14
CA PHE A 3 32.27 47.59 6.22
C PHE A 3 31.26 48.14 5.19
N ASP A 4 31.71 48.31 3.95
CA ASP A 4 30.90 48.83 2.83
C ASP A 4 30.16 47.66 2.15
N PRO A 5 28.81 47.59 2.23
CA PRO A 5 28.04 46.44 1.75
C PRO A 5 27.84 46.40 0.22
N ARG A 6 28.57 47.22 -0.55
CA ARG A 6 28.34 47.41 -2.00
C ARG A 6 29.11 46.48 -2.93
N HIS A 7 29.82 45.48 -2.40
CA HIS A 7 30.62 44.55 -3.22
C HIS A 7 30.12 43.10 -3.22
N TRP A 8 28.87 42.85 -2.80
CA TRP A 8 28.25 41.57 -3.11
C TRP A 8 27.67 41.60 -4.53
N SER A 9 28.56 41.45 -5.51
CA SER A 9 28.20 41.15 -6.88
C SER A 9 27.45 39.81 -6.90
N GLY A 10 26.14 39.91 -7.09
CA GLY A 10 25.24 38.78 -7.29
C GLY A 10 25.70 37.91 -8.45
N GLY A 11 25.66 36.60 -8.23
CA GLY A 11 25.99 35.65 -9.27
C GLY A 11 26.01 34.23 -8.74
N ARG A 12 24.90 33.54 -8.96
CA ARG A 12 24.70 32.08 -8.90
C ARG A 12 24.16 31.52 -7.58
N SER A 13 22.83 31.56 -7.43
CA SER A 13 22.07 30.39 -6.92
C SER A 13 20.53 30.53 -7.04
N GLU A 14 19.99 31.13 -8.10
CA GLU A 14 18.51 31.15 -8.31
C GLU A 14 18.04 30.26 -9.48
N GLN A 15 18.92 29.46 -10.09
CA GLN A 15 18.66 28.82 -11.38
C GLN A 15 18.53 27.29 -11.38
N ARG A 16 18.24 26.62 -10.25
CA ARG A 16 18.25 25.14 -10.21
C ARG A 16 17.02 24.43 -9.67
N VAL A 17 16.01 25.13 -9.16
CA VAL A 17 14.78 24.46 -8.64
C VAL A 17 13.65 24.45 -9.67
N THR A 18 13.47 25.52 -10.44
CA THR A 18 12.42 25.60 -11.48
C THR A 18 12.74 24.75 -12.71
N SER A 19 14.01 24.67 -13.13
CA SER A 19 14.41 23.87 -14.30
C SER A 19 14.19 22.37 -14.09
N ASN A 20 14.31 21.87 -12.85
CA ASN A 20 14.09 20.47 -12.54
C ASN A 20 12.59 20.12 -12.51
N VAL A 21 11.75 21.03 -11.99
CA VAL A 21 10.29 20.84 -11.98
C VAL A 21 9.71 20.96 -13.38
N GLU A 22 10.14 21.94 -14.17
CA GLU A 22 9.71 22.11 -15.56
C GLU A 22 10.14 20.93 -16.44
N ALA A 23 11.37 20.43 -16.27
CA ALA A 23 11.83 19.22 -16.96
C ALA A 23 10.99 17.99 -16.59
N LEU A 24 10.69 17.80 -15.30
CA LEU A 24 9.85 16.68 -14.84
C LEU A 24 8.40 16.80 -15.32
N LEU A 25 7.84 18.02 -15.42
CA LEU A 25 6.51 18.24 -15.97
C LEU A 25 6.48 17.95 -17.47
N ALA A 26 7.49 18.40 -18.22
CA ALA A 26 7.63 18.09 -19.64
C ALA A 26 7.77 16.58 -19.89
N GLU A 27 8.56 15.88 -19.09
CA GLU A 27 8.67 14.42 -19.13
C GLU A 27 7.33 13.74 -18.79
N ASN A 28 6.60 14.23 -17.79
CA ASN A 28 5.27 13.72 -17.45
C ASN A 28 4.29 13.87 -18.62
N ASP A 29 4.31 15.01 -19.31
CA ASP A 29 3.45 15.27 -20.46
C ASP A 29 3.83 14.41 -21.68
N VAL A 30 5.11 14.12 -21.88
CA VAL A 30 5.56 13.12 -22.88
C VAL A 30 5.03 11.73 -22.53
N LEU A 31 5.21 11.27 -21.29
CA LEU A 31 4.74 9.96 -20.84
C LEU A 31 3.22 9.82 -20.95
N ARG A 32 2.45 10.87 -20.59
CA ARG A 32 0.98 10.89 -20.75
C ARG A 32 0.56 10.73 -22.21
N ARG A 33 1.29 11.36 -23.14
CA ARG A 33 1.03 11.24 -24.58
C ARG A 33 1.37 9.85 -25.10
N GLU A 34 2.45 9.25 -24.63
CA GLU A 34 2.82 7.87 -24.97
C GLU A 34 1.79 6.86 -24.46
N VAL A 35 1.36 6.96 -23.20
CA VAL A 35 0.30 6.11 -22.65
C VAL A 35 -0.99 6.24 -23.46
N SER A 36 -1.38 7.47 -23.81
CA SER A 36 -2.57 7.73 -24.63
C SER A 36 -2.43 7.18 -26.05
N ARG A 37 -1.22 7.16 -26.62
CA ARG A 37 -0.94 6.53 -27.92
C ARG A 37 -1.06 5.02 -27.82
N LEU A 38 -0.39 4.39 -26.85
CA LEU A 38 -0.39 2.94 -26.66
C LEU A 38 -1.79 2.41 -26.36
N SER A 39 -2.59 3.16 -25.60
CA SER A 39 -3.99 2.80 -25.30
C SER A 39 -4.84 2.77 -26.58
N ARG A 40 -4.67 3.77 -27.47
CA ARG A 40 -5.37 3.81 -28.76
C ARG A 40 -4.91 2.68 -29.69
N GLU A 41 -3.63 2.32 -29.65
CA GLU A 41 -3.09 1.22 -30.43
C GLU A 41 -3.62 -0.13 -29.96
N LEU A 42 -3.65 -0.37 -28.65
CA LEU A 42 -4.30 -1.54 -28.05
C LEU A 42 -5.78 -1.64 -28.43
N GLU A 43 -6.50 -0.52 -28.38
CA GLU A 43 -7.91 -0.51 -28.75
C GLU A 43 -8.11 -0.83 -30.24
N ARG A 44 -7.23 -0.35 -31.12
CA ARG A 44 -7.24 -0.71 -32.55
C ARG A 44 -6.98 -2.19 -32.76
N LEU A 45 -5.97 -2.75 -32.10
CA LEU A 45 -5.64 -4.18 -32.20
C LEU A 45 -6.79 -5.06 -31.69
N GLN A 46 -7.43 -4.68 -30.58
CA GLN A 46 -8.60 -5.40 -30.08
C GLN A 46 -9.80 -5.30 -31.04
N ARG A 47 -10.03 -4.15 -31.69
CA ARG A 47 -11.08 -4.02 -32.71
C ARG A 47 -10.78 -4.89 -33.93
N GLN A 48 -9.53 -4.92 -34.40
CA GLN A 48 -9.10 -5.79 -35.50
C GLN A 48 -9.25 -7.26 -35.15
N GLN A 49 -8.89 -7.66 -33.93
CA GLN A 49 -9.08 -9.03 -33.46
C GLN A 49 -10.57 -9.41 -33.47
N ARG A 50 -11.46 -8.56 -32.92
CA ARG A 50 -12.92 -8.79 -32.97
C ARG A 50 -13.47 -8.86 -34.39
N GLN A 51 -12.96 -8.05 -35.30
CA GLN A 51 -13.38 -8.07 -36.71
C GLN A 51 -12.91 -9.34 -37.41
N ARG A 52 -11.68 -9.80 -37.16
CA ARG A 52 -11.19 -11.11 -37.64
C ARG A 52 -12.02 -12.26 -37.10
N SER A 53 -12.39 -12.24 -35.81
CA SER A 53 -13.29 -13.24 -35.22
C SER A 53 -14.68 -13.27 -35.88
N ARG A 54 -15.17 -12.13 -36.39
CA ARG A 54 -16.46 -12.04 -37.10
C ARG A 54 -16.38 -12.50 -38.56
N GLN A 55 -15.19 -12.54 -39.16
CA GLN A 55 -14.99 -12.89 -40.57
C GLN A 55 -14.61 -14.36 -40.77
N ASP A 56 -14.44 -15.15 -39.71
CA ASP A 56 -14.17 -16.58 -39.79
C ASP A 56 -15.48 -17.36 -40.07
N PRO A 57 -15.68 -17.94 -41.28
CA PRO A 57 -16.92 -18.60 -41.65
C PRO A 57 -17.17 -19.91 -40.88
N SER A 58 -16.17 -20.45 -40.17
CA SER A 58 -16.30 -21.63 -39.31
C SER A 58 -17.05 -21.37 -38.00
N SER A 59 -17.41 -20.12 -37.72
CA SER A 59 -18.15 -19.71 -36.52
C SER A 59 -19.67 -19.79 -36.65
N GLN A 60 -20.21 -20.32 -37.76
CA GLN A 60 -21.63 -20.64 -37.89
C GLN A 60 -22.01 -21.86 -37.05
N ARG A 61 -22.03 -21.70 -35.72
CA ARG A 61 -22.85 -22.55 -34.86
C ARG A 61 -24.30 -22.04 -34.91
N PRO A 62 -25.30 -22.92 -34.98
CA PRO A 62 -26.70 -22.53 -34.98
C PRO A 62 -27.04 -21.71 -33.73
N TRP A 63 -27.81 -20.64 -33.91
CA TRP A 63 -28.37 -19.84 -32.81
C TRP A 63 -29.36 -20.70 -32.02
N GLY A 64 -28.88 -21.31 -30.94
CA GLY A 64 -29.69 -22.17 -30.09
C GLY A 64 -28.87 -22.72 -28.93
N GLU A 65 -28.50 -21.87 -27.98
CA GLU A 65 -28.31 -22.15 -26.54
C GLU A 65 -27.62 -20.94 -25.87
N PRO A 66 -28.18 -20.34 -24.81
CA PRO A 66 -27.48 -19.31 -24.04
C PRO A 66 -26.47 -19.97 -23.10
N SER A 67 -25.38 -20.54 -23.62
CA SER A 67 -24.30 -21.03 -22.75
C SER A 67 -22.93 -21.12 -23.45
N ALA A 68 -22.15 -20.05 -23.29
CA ALA A 68 -20.72 -20.18 -23.07
C ALA A 68 -20.25 -18.86 -22.49
N GLN A 69 -20.09 -18.81 -21.17
CA GLN A 69 -19.20 -17.82 -20.57
C GLN A 69 -17.84 -17.91 -21.31
N PRO A 70 -17.14 -16.78 -21.52
CA PRO A 70 -15.79 -16.84 -22.10
C PRO A 70 -14.96 -17.89 -21.34
N PRO A 71 -14.10 -18.67 -22.02
CA PRO A 71 -13.34 -19.72 -21.36
C PRO A 71 -12.58 -19.13 -20.17
N PRO A 72 -12.57 -19.83 -19.02
CA PRO A 72 -11.96 -19.30 -17.80
C PRO A 72 -10.50 -18.98 -18.09
N ARG A 73 -10.06 -17.80 -17.66
CA ARG A 73 -8.70 -17.30 -17.92
C ARG A 73 -7.64 -18.16 -17.25
N ILE A 74 -8.03 -18.80 -16.15
CA ILE A 74 -7.19 -19.70 -15.36
C ILE A 74 -7.88 -21.05 -15.27
N SER A 75 -7.20 -22.10 -15.71
CA SER A 75 -7.71 -23.47 -15.63
C SER A 75 -7.32 -24.15 -14.32
N ARG A 76 -8.09 -25.16 -13.90
CA ARG A 76 -7.72 -26.02 -12.76
C ARG A 76 -6.34 -26.65 -12.96
N GLN A 77 -6.01 -27.07 -14.17
CA GLN A 77 -4.71 -27.67 -14.49
C GLN A 77 -3.57 -26.67 -14.29
N GLN A 78 -3.76 -25.41 -14.66
CA GLN A 78 -2.78 -24.34 -14.45
C GLN A 78 -2.52 -24.09 -12.97
N VAL A 79 -3.58 -24.00 -12.14
CA VAL A 79 -3.45 -23.86 -10.68
C VAL A 79 -2.72 -25.06 -10.06
N GLN A 80 -2.99 -26.27 -10.54
CA GLN A 80 -2.26 -27.47 -10.10
C GLN A 80 -0.79 -27.42 -10.50
N ALA A 81 -0.47 -26.99 -11.73
CA ALA A 81 0.91 -26.83 -12.19
C ALA A 81 1.69 -25.82 -11.35
N TRP A 82 1.10 -24.65 -11.05
CA TRP A 82 1.69 -23.67 -10.13
C TRP A 82 1.88 -24.26 -8.73
N GLY A 83 0.87 -24.95 -8.21
CA GLY A 83 0.94 -25.61 -6.91
C GLY A 83 2.06 -26.66 -6.82
N GLN A 84 2.26 -27.45 -7.88
CA GLN A 84 3.36 -28.41 -7.99
C GLN A 84 4.71 -27.70 -8.09
N SER A 85 4.80 -26.65 -8.90
CA SER A 85 6.02 -25.83 -9.06
C SER A 85 6.46 -25.23 -7.72
N LEU A 86 5.52 -24.65 -6.95
CA LEU A 86 5.80 -24.14 -5.60
C LEU A 86 6.26 -25.25 -4.64
N ALA A 87 5.69 -26.45 -4.76
CA ALA A 87 6.03 -27.57 -3.88
C ALA A 87 7.45 -28.11 -4.08
N GLN A 88 8.03 -27.90 -5.26
CA GLN A 88 9.40 -28.30 -5.56
C GLN A 88 10.45 -27.31 -5.03
N GLN A 89 10.04 -26.13 -4.56
CA GLN A 89 10.99 -25.09 -4.15
C GLN A 89 11.52 -25.29 -2.73
N SER A 90 12.74 -24.81 -2.52
CA SER A 90 13.36 -24.74 -1.20
C SER A 90 12.50 -23.92 -0.22
N GLY A 91 12.30 -24.44 0.99
CA GLY A 91 11.49 -23.77 2.01
C GLY A 91 9.99 -24.11 1.98
N TRP A 92 9.52 -24.87 0.98
CA TRP A 92 8.12 -25.32 0.93
C TRP A 92 7.70 -26.11 2.17
N SER A 93 8.60 -26.94 2.72
CA SER A 93 8.34 -27.76 3.91
C SER A 93 8.01 -26.94 5.16
N ALA A 94 8.58 -25.73 5.28
CA ALA A 94 8.33 -24.83 6.41
C ALA A 94 6.93 -24.19 6.35
N LEU A 95 6.36 -24.03 5.16
CA LEU A 95 5.01 -23.50 5.00
C LEU A 95 3.97 -24.45 5.58
N ARG A 96 3.00 -23.90 6.29
CA ARG A 96 1.87 -24.66 6.85
C ARG A 96 0.60 -24.18 6.18
N GLN A 97 -0.27 -25.10 5.76
CA GLN A 97 -1.56 -24.75 5.15
C GLN A 97 -2.35 -23.77 6.03
N ARG A 98 -2.46 -24.06 7.33
CA ARG A 98 -3.13 -23.16 8.29
C ARG A 98 -2.48 -21.78 8.40
N GLY A 99 -1.16 -21.71 8.23
CA GLY A 99 -0.42 -20.44 8.22
C GLY A 99 -0.77 -19.61 6.99
N LEU A 100 -0.88 -20.25 5.82
CA LEU A 100 -1.26 -19.60 4.56
C LEU A 100 -2.72 -19.11 4.59
N GLU A 101 -3.65 -19.89 5.13
CA GLU A 101 -5.05 -19.45 5.33
C GLU A 101 -5.13 -18.19 6.18
N LEU A 102 -4.44 -18.18 7.33
CA LEU A 102 -4.40 -17.01 8.21
C LEU A 102 -3.72 -15.80 7.56
N LEU A 103 -2.72 -16.05 6.71
CA LEU A 103 -2.07 -15.00 5.94
C LEU A 103 -3.03 -14.38 4.92
N ILE A 104 -3.80 -15.20 4.19
CA ILE A 104 -4.83 -14.71 3.24
C ILE A 104 -5.85 -13.84 3.99
N ASP A 105 -6.36 -14.32 5.12
CA ASP A 105 -7.31 -13.55 5.94
C ASP A 105 -6.70 -12.23 6.44
N GLN A 106 -5.46 -12.26 6.92
CA GLN A 106 -4.75 -11.06 7.37
C GLN A 106 -4.57 -10.07 6.21
N LEU A 107 -4.16 -10.55 5.03
CA LEU A 107 -3.98 -9.72 3.84
C LEU A 107 -5.30 -9.10 3.39
N ASN A 108 -6.39 -9.86 3.40
CA ASN A 108 -7.72 -9.36 3.07
C ASN A 108 -8.18 -8.27 4.05
N ARG A 109 -8.02 -8.48 5.36
CA ARG A 109 -8.35 -7.48 6.39
C ARG A 109 -7.51 -6.21 6.28
N SER A 110 -6.25 -6.33 5.88
CA SER A 110 -5.36 -5.18 5.67
C SER A 110 -5.55 -4.50 4.32
N SER A 111 -6.24 -5.14 3.37
CA SER A 111 -6.44 -4.59 2.03
C SER A 111 -7.55 -3.56 2.02
N PHE A 112 -7.43 -2.56 1.15
CA PHE A 112 -8.43 -1.52 1.00
C PHE A 112 -9.25 -1.78 -0.28
N PRO A 113 -10.58 -1.90 -0.22
CA PRO A 113 -11.45 -1.88 0.97
C PRO A 113 -11.48 -3.20 1.76
N ALA A 114 -11.40 -3.15 3.09
CA ALA A 114 -11.28 -4.33 3.98
C ALA A 114 -12.53 -5.23 4.05
N ARG A 115 -13.64 -4.78 3.45
CA ARG A 115 -14.92 -5.50 3.39
C ARG A 115 -15.00 -6.51 2.23
N LEU A 116 -14.08 -6.43 1.27
CA LEU A 116 -14.11 -7.29 0.09
C LEU A 116 -13.39 -8.62 0.35
N THR A 117 -13.97 -9.69 -0.19
CA THR A 117 -13.28 -10.98 -0.24
C THR A 117 -12.13 -10.95 -1.26
N LEU A 118 -11.22 -11.93 -1.17
CA LEU A 118 -10.13 -12.07 -2.15
C LEU A 118 -10.68 -12.16 -3.58
N GLU A 119 -11.74 -12.93 -3.78
CA GLU A 119 -12.44 -13.08 -5.06
C GLU A 119 -12.88 -11.72 -5.61
N GLN A 120 -13.71 -11.00 -4.87
CA GLN A 120 -14.25 -9.70 -5.25
C GLN A 120 -13.15 -8.69 -5.54
N ARG A 121 -12.05 -8.76 -4.79
CA ARG A 121 -10.90 -7.87 -4.99
C ARG A 121 -10.19 -8.16 -6.32
N LEU A 122 -9.97 -9.43 -6.65
CA LEU A 122 -9.39 -9.82 -7.92
C LEU A 122 -10.31 -9.46 -9.09
N ASP A 123 -11.62 -9.67 -8.95
CA ASP A 123 -12.61 -9.32 -9.98
C ASP A 123 -12.69 -7.82 -10.26
N ARG A 124 -12.45 -6.98 -9.24
CA ARG A 124 -12.36 -5.52 -9.43
C ARG A 124 -11.11 -5.10 -10.19
N LEU A 125 -10.02 -5.86 -10.10
CA LEU A 125 -8.80 -5.59 -10.87
C LEU A 125 -8.94 -6.10 -12.30
N VAL A 126 -9.42 -7.34 -12.46
CA VAL A 126 -9.68 -7.97 -13.75
C VAL A 126 -11.01 -8.72 -13.65
N PRO A 127 -12.06 -8.31 -14.39
CA PRO A 127 -13.37 -8.95 -14.32
C PRO A 127 -13.30 -10.46 -14.57
N GLY A 128 -13.81 -11.25 -13.61
CA GLY A 128 -13.88 -12.72 -13.66
C GLY A 128 -12.64 -13.44 -13.16
N LEU A 129 -11.52 -12.74 -12.88
CA LEU A 129 -10.29 -13.37 -12.42
C LEU A 129 -10.46 -14.06 -11.06
N GLY A 130 -11.15 -13.41 -10.12
CA GLY A 130 -11.41 -13.97 -8.80
C GLY A 130 -12.23 -15.24 -8.90
N THR A 131 -13.35 -15.18 -9.64
CA THR A 131 -14.23 -16.32 -9.88
C THR A 131 -13.48 -17.47 -10.55
N ASP A 132 -12.66 -17.19 -11.58
CA ASP A 132 -11.86 -18.20 -12.29
C ASP A 132 -10.85 -18.88 -11.36
N VAL A 133 -10.12 -18.12 -10.55
CA VAL A 133 -9.13 -18.66 -9.60
C VAL A 133 -9.79 -19.55 -8.55
N LEU A 134 -10.89 -19.10 -7.94
CA LEU A 134 -11.59 -19.89 -6.93
C LEU A 134 -12.22 -21.15 -7.53
N ALA A 135 -12.81 -21.06 -8.72
CA ALA A 135 -13.35 -22.22 -9.43
C ALA A 135 -12.24 -23.24 -9.76
N ALA A 136 -11.07 -22.77 -10.21
CA ALA A 136 -9.92 -23.60 -10.52
C ALA A 136 -9.36 -24.32 -9.27
N VAL A 137 -9.29 -23.62 -8.13
CA VAL A 137 -8.85 -24.20 -6.84
C VAL A 137 -9.84 -25.26 -6.32
N GLY A 138 -11.14 -25.03 -6.51
CA GLY A 138 -12.21 -25.92 -6.06
C GLY A 138 -12.56 -25.79 -4.57
N ALA A 139 -13.61 -26.51 -4.15
CA ALA A 139 -14.23 -26.34 -2.83
C ALA A 139 -13.34 -26.73 -1.64
N LYS A 140 -12.34 -27.61 -1.84
CA LYS A 140 -11.42 -28.07 -0.79
C LYS A 140 -9.98 -27.71 -1.18
N PRO A 141 -9.47 -26.54 -0.76
CA PRO A 141 -8.10 -26.19 -1.03
C PRO A 141 -7.15 -27.07 -0.22
N ASN A 142 -6.10 -27.55 -0.89
CA ASN A 142 -4.98 -28.25 -0.26
C ASN A 142 -3.81 -27.26 -0.07
N LYS A 143 -2.75 -27.66 0.63
CA LYS A 143 -1.59 -26.78 0.86
C LYS A 143 -1.06 -26.09 -0.42
N GLN A 144 -1.03 -26.80 -1.55
CA GLN A 144 -0.57 -26.26 -2.83
C GLN A 144 -1.50 -25.17 -3.35
N THR A 145 -2.81 -25.46 -3.43
CA THR A 145 -3.78 -24.50 -3.93
C THR A 145 -4.02 -23.34 -2.96
N THR A 146 -3.89 -23.55 -1.64
CA THR A 146 -3.86 -22.47 -0.65
C THR A 146 -2.64 -21.56 -0.85
N ALA A 147 -1.47 -22.11 -1.21
CA ALA A 147 -0.29 -21.28 -1.48
C ALA A 147 -0.47 -20.43 -2.75
N VAL A 148 -1.10 -20.98 -3.79
CA VAL A 148 -1.48 -20.22 -4.98
C VAL A 148 -2.45 -19.09 -4.61
N LEU A 149 -3.49 -19.37 -3.82
CA LEU A 149 -4.40 -18.33 -3.30
C LEU A 149 -3.66 -17.27 -2.47
N ALA A 150 -2.69 -17.68 -1.65
CA ALA A 150 -1.88 -16.75 -0.87
C ALA A 150 -0.99 -15.88 -1.77
N ALA A 151 -0.48 -16.43 -2.88
CA ALA A 151 0.27 -15.67 -3.88
C ALA A 151 -0.63 -14.62 -4.56
N PHE A 152 -1.85 -14.98 -4.98
CA PHE A 152 -2.85 -14.02 -5.48
C PHE A 152 -3.26 -12.99 -4.42
N ALA A 153 -3.33 -13.41 -3.15
CA ALA A 153 -3.62 -12.49 -2.05
C ALA A 153 -2.50 -11.45 -1.84
N LEU A 154 -1.25 -11.84 -2.10
CA LEU A 154 -0.06 -11.03 -1.88
C LEU A 154 0.30 -10.14 -3.08
N PHE A 155 0.25 -10.68 -4.29
CA PHE A 155 0.72 -10.02 -5.51
C PHE A 155 -0.42 -9.56 -6.44
N GLY A 156 -1.67 -9.93 -6.16
CA GLY A 156 -2.81 -9.59 -7.01
C GLY A 156 -2.70 -10.22 -8.40
N VAL A 157 -2.97 -9.43 -9.45
CA VAL A 157 -2.92 -9.88 -10.86
C VAL A 157 -1.52 -10.36 -11.26
N ARG A 158 -0.47 -9.75 -10.69
CA ARG A 158 0.93 -10.12 -10.96
C ARG A 158 1.32 -11.48 -10.41
N ALA A 159 0.47 -12.13 -9.61
CA ALA A 159 0.74 -13.48 -9.15
C ALA A 159 0.95 -14.45 -10.32
N ILE A 160 0.27 -14.23 -11.45
CA ILE A 160 0.42 -15.06 -12.67
C ILE A 160 1.87 -15.03 -13.14
N GLU A 161 2.44 -13.83 -13.34
CA GLU A 161 3.85 -13.63 -13.74
C GLU A 161 4.80 -14.33 -12.77
N TRP A 162 4.66 -14.10 -11.46
CA TRP A 162 5.59 -14.65 -10.47
C TRP A 162 5.48 -16.17 -10.31
N LEU A 163 4.30 -16.75 -10.51
CA LEU A 163 4.10 -18.20 -10.41
C LEU A 163 4.69 -18.95 -11.61
N ASP A 164 4.72 -18.30 -12.78
CA ASP A 164 5.34 -18.85 -14.00
C ASP A 164 6.86 -18.61 -14.02
N GLU A 165 7.32 -17.40 -13.69
CA GLU A 165 8.72 -17.00 -13.86
C GLU A 165 9.62 -17.35 -12.67
N ASP A 166 9.16 -17.12 -11.43
CA ASP A 166 9.98 -17.29 -10.22
C ASP A 166 9.18 -17.82 -9.02
N PRO A 167 8.81 -19.11 -9.04
CA PRO A 167 8.07 -19.76 -7.95
C PRO A 167 8.86 -19.79 -6.64
N ARG A 168 10.21 -19.71 -6.69
CA ARG A 168 11.07 -19.70 -5.50
C ARG A 168 10.83 -18.43 -4.69
N ARG A 169 10.82 -17.29 -5.36
CA ARG A 169 10.53 -16.00 -4.73
C ARG A 169 9.17 -15.98 -4.06
N VAL A 170 8.16 -16.60 -4.67
CA VAL A 170 6.82 -16.70 -4.08
C VAL A 170 6.87 -17.47 -2.76
N VAL A 171 7.50 -18.65 -2.73
CA VAL A 171 7.64 -19.46 -1.50
C VAL A 171 8.40 -18.71 -0.41
N GLU A 172 9.49 -18.03 -0.76
CA GLU A 172 10.30 -17.26 0.17
C GLU A 172 9.49 -16.11 0.80
N GLN A 173 8.74 -15.37 0.00
CA GLN A 173 7.88 -14.28 0.48
C GLN A 173 6.74 -14.78 1.38
N LEU A 174 6.12 -15.91 1.03
CA LEU A 174 5.10 -16.55 1.87
C LEU A 174 5.67 -16.97 3.22
N ARG A 175 6.88 -17.55 3.23
CA ARG A 175 7.57 -17.98 4.45
C ARG A 175 7.89 -16.80 5.35
N GLN A 176 8.54 -15.77 4.80
CA GLN A 176 8.89 -14.57 5.55
C GLN A 176 7.68 -13.91 6.21
N ARG A 177 6.51 -13.91 5.54
CA ARG A 177 5.27 -13.37 6.12
C ARG A 177 4.66 -14.28 7.19
N GLN A 178 4.71 -15.60 6.98
CA GLN A 178 4.25 -16.55 7.99
C GLN A 178 5.09 -16.45 9.28
N ASP A 179 6.41 -16.26 9.14
CA ASP A 179 7.35 -16.11 10.27
C ASP A 179 7.18 -14.78 11.01
N ARG A 180 6.91 -13.68 10.29
CA ARG A 180 6.58 -12.39 10.91
C ARG A 180 5.27 -12.47 11.70
N SER A 181 4.26 -13.15 11.16
CA SER A 181 2.97 -13.33 11.83
C SER A 181 3.04 -14.29 13.01
N SER A 182 3.89 -15.32 12.99
CA SER A 182 4.13 -16.21 14.14
C SER A 182 4.93 -15.50 15.24
N SER A 183 5.96 -14.74 14.88
CA SER A 183 6.79 -13.95 15.80
C SER A 183 5.97 -12.87 16.52
N SER A 184 5.04 -12.20 15.83
CA SER A 184 4.09 -11.26 16.43
C SER A 184 3.18 -11.90 17.49
N ARG A 185 2.76 -13.16 17.26
CA ARG A 185 1.97 -13.94 18.23
C ARG A 185 2.83 -14.44 19.40
N GLN A 186 4.08 -14.79 19.16
CA GLN A 186 5.02 -15.26 20.17
C GLN A 186 5.54 -14.12 21.05
N GLY A 187 5.71 -12.91 20.52
CA GLY A 187 5.97 -11.68 21.27
C GLY A 187 4.81 -11.22 22.15
N ARG A 188 3.64 -11.87 22.06
CA ARG A 188 2.50 -11.67 22.98
C ARG A 188 2.54 -12.59 24.20
N ARG A 189 3.42 -13.60 24.21
CA ARG A 189 3.66 -14.53 25.33
C ARG A 189 5.03 -14.28 25.96
N THR A 190 5.15 -13.14 26.61
CA THR A 190 5.95 -12.82 27.83
C THR A 190 6.05 -11.30 27.94
N ARG A 191 4.91 -10.61 28.05
CA ARG A 191 4.89 -9.22 28.52
C ARG A 191 4.79 -9.11 30.05
N SER A 192 4.86 -10.25 30.73
CA SER A 192 4.87 -10.36 32.18
C SER A 192 6.27 -10.53 32.79
N ASP A 193 7.33 -10.75 31.99
CA ASP A 193 8.65 -11.11 32.55
C ASP A 193 9.87 -10.36 31.98
N GLN A 194 9.69 -9.37 31.11
CA GLN A 194 10.83 -8.54 30.67
C GLN A 194 10.67 -7.09 31.12
N ARG A 195 11.36 -6.81 32.24
CA ARG A 195 12.00 -5.55 32.61
C ARG A 195 11.09 -4.45 33.18
N ARG A 196 10.86 -4.58 34.48
CA ARG A 196 10.37 -3.55 35.42
C ARG A 196 11.30 -2.32 35.58
N THR A 197 12.26 -2.06 34.70
CA THR A 197 13.18 -0.91 34.86
C THR A 197 13.23 0.06 33.68
N ASP A 198 12.60 -0.23 32.53
CA ASP A 198 12.74 0.62 31.34
C ASP A 198 11.39 1.13 30.80
N ARG A 199 10.36 1.15 31.64
CA ARG A 199 9.05 1.74 31.28
C ARG A 199 9.17 3.26 31.31
N VAL A 200 9.78 3.83 30.26
CA VAL A 200 9.52 5.22 29.87
C VAL A 200 8.00 5.36 29.79
N GLY A 201 7.49 6.26 30.62
CA GLY A 201 6.13 6.26 31.12
C GLY A 201 5.07 6.12 30.04
N SER A 202 4.09 5.26 30.32
CA SER A 202 2.78 5.35 29.68
C SER A 202 2.21 6.71 30.08
N VAL A 203 2.39 7.71 29.23
CA VAL A 203 1.86 9.07 29.42
C VAL A 203 0.35 8.94 29.57
N HIS A 204 -0.17 9.18 30.77
CA HIS A 204 -1.62 9.16 30.96
C HIS A 204 -2.23 10.30 30.12
N PRO A 205 -3.48 10.21 29.65
CA PRO A 205 -4.13 11.32 28.94
C PRO A 205 -4.11 12.64 29.73
N ARG A 206 -4.04 12.58 31.06
CA ARG A 206 -3.82 13.75 31.94
C ARG A 206 -2.40 14.32 31.83
N ASP A 207 -1.38 13.48 31.71
CA ASP A 207 0.02 13.89 31.55
C ASP A 207 0.25 14.53 30.17
N SER A 208 -0.37 14.00 29.11
CA SER A 208 -0.32 14.58 27.76
C SER A 208 -0.95 15.97 27.72
N ARG A 209 -2.10 16.15 28.40
CA ARG A 209 -2.77 17.46 28.52
C ARG A 209 -1.93 18.46 29.31
N MET A 210 -1.36 18.04 30.44
CA MET A 210 -0.48 18.90 31.24
C MET A 210 0.81 19.27 30.50
N ALA A 211 1.38 18.33 29.72
CA ALA A 211 2.54 18.60 28.88
C ALA A 211 2.22 19.65 27.79
N ALA A 212 1.06 19.53 27.14
CA ALA A 212 0.60 20.51 26.15
C ALA A 212 0.34 21.90 26.77
N LEU A 213 -0.26 21.96 27.97
CA LEU A 213 -0.45 23.23 28.70
C LEU A 213 0.88 23.89 29.08
N ARG A 214 1.87 23.08 29.50
CA ARG A 214 3.22 23.56 29.83
C ARG A 214 3.94 24.14 28.61
N VAL A 215 3.77 23.55 27.42
CA VAL A 215 4.32 24.09 26.16
C VAL A 215 3.70 25.45 25.82
N LEU A 216 2.43 25.68 26.18
CA LEU A 216 1.77 26.98 26.03
C LEU A 216 2.02 27.94 27.20
N GLY A 217 2.74 27.51 28.25
CA GLY A 217 3.01 28.31 29.45
C GLY A 217 1.78 28.54 30.33
N LEU A 218 0.83 27.60 30.33
CA LEU A 218 -0.45 27.71 31.02
C LEU A 218 -0.56 26.70 32.18
N ASP A 219 -1.39 27.05 33.17
CA ASP A 219 -1.69 26.21 34.33
C ASP A 219 -2.62 25.03 33.96
N ALA A 220 -2.67 23.99 34.80
CA ALA A 220 -3.50 22.80 34.62
C ALA A 220 -5.00 23.12 34.52
N ASN A 221 -5.44 24.23 35.12
CA ASN A 221 -6.84 24.69 35.11
C ASN A 221 -7.15 25.77 34.06
N ALA A 222 -6.26 26.02 33.09
CA ALA A 222 -6.47 27.06 32.08
C ALA A 222 -7.71 26.79 31.21
N SER A 223 -8.47 27.85 30.97
CA SER A 223 -9.68 27.83 30.15
C SER A 223 -9.35 27.82 28.65
N LEU A 224 -10.32 27.39 27.82
CA LEU A 224 -10.17 27.39 26.35
C LEU A 224 -9.89 28.79 25.78
N VAL A 225 -10.34 29.86 26.45
CA VAL A 225 -10.07 31.24 26.04
C VAL A 225 -8.60 31.60 26.24
N GLU A 226 -8.02 31.21 27.38
CA GLU A 226 -6.61 31.43 27.71
C GLU A 226 -5.68 30.61 26.81
N ILE A 227 -6.05 29.36 26.50
CA ILE A 227 -5.33 28.49 25.56
C ILE A 227 -5.22 29.14 24.18
N LYS A 228 -6.32 29.70 23.66
CA LYS A 228 -6.34 30.41 22.36
C LYS A 228 -5.50 31.69 22.38
N GLN A 229 -5.52 32.43 23.48
CA GLN A 229 -4.74 33.67 23.61
C GLN A 229 -3.24 33.37 23.69
N ALA A 230 -2.83 32.36 24.46
CA ALA A 230 -1.43 31.94 24.58
C ALA A 230 -0.87 31.44 23.24
N HIS A 231 -1.64 30.60 22.53
CA HIS A 231 -1.27 30.13 21.19
C HIS A 231 -1.04 31.29 20.21
N ARG A 232 -1.95 32.27 20.16
CA ARG A 232 -1.80 33.46 19.29
C ARG A 232 -0.56 34.29 19.61
N LYS A 233 -0.20 34.42 20.90
CA LYS A 233 1.01 35.14 21.32
C LYS A 233 2.28 34.38 20.89
N LEU A 234 2.34 33.07 21.14
CA LEU A 234 3.49 32.23 20.81
C LEU A 234 3.68 32.04 19.30
N VAL A 235 2.60 31.94 18.54
CA VAL A 235 2.64 31.88 17.06
C VAL A 235 3.22 33.15 16.47
N LYS A 236 2.85 34.33 16.98
CA LYS A 236 3.42 35.61 16.52
C LYS A 236 4.91 35.73 16.85
N GLN A 237 5.35 35.16 17.96
CA GLN A 237 6.75 35.20 18.40
C GLN A 237 7.64 34.20 17.68
N HIS A 238 7.13 33.01 17.36
CA HIS A 238 7.89 31.94 16.72
C HIS A 238 7.57 31.75 15.23
N HIS A 239 6.88 32.71 14.61
CA HIS A 239 6.55 32.62 13.19
C HIS A 239 7.83 32.56 12.34
N PRO A 240 7.98 31.57 11.44
CA PRO A 240 9.16 31.45 10.59
C PRO A 240 9.38 32.69 9.71
N ASP A 241 8.29 33.32 9.25
CA ASP A 241 8.37 34.54 8.41
C ASP A 241 8.79 35.80 9.19
N LEU A 242 8.78 35.76 10.53
CA LEU A 242 9.24 36.86 11.40
C LEU A 242 10.61 36.54 12.04
N GLY A 243 11.33 35.54 11.51
CA GLY A 243 12.65 35.11 12.02
C GLY A 243 12.60 34.12 13.19
N GLY A 244 11.43 33.52 13.45
CA GLY A 244 11.23 32.51 14.50
C GLY A 244 11.67 31.10 14.10
N SER A 245 11.92 30.25 15.10
CA SER A 245 12.26 28.84 14.87
C SER A 245 11.06 28.01 14.41
N ALA A 246 11.17 27.39 13.24
CA ALA A 246 10.17 26.47 12.70
C ALA A 246 9.89 25.24 13.60
N GLU A 247 10.84 24.87 14.47
CA GLU A 247 10.64 23.81 15.46
C GLU A 247 9.83 24.28 16.68
N ALA A 248 10.03 25.53 17.11
CA ALA A 248 9.23 26.11 18.17
C ALA A 248 7.78 26.33 17.70
N PHE A 249 7.60 26.79 16.47
CA PHE A 249 6.27 26.95 15.86
C PHE A 249 5.49 25.63 15.80
N ARG A 250 6.13 24.55 15.33
CA ARG A 250 5.51 23.21 15.28
C ARG A 250 5.09 22.71 16.66
N ARG A 251 5.97 22.81 17.67
CA ARG A 251 5.68 22.40 19.05
C ARG A 251 4.48 23.14 19.65
N VAL A 252 4.40 24.46 19.44
CA VAL A 252 3.27 25.28 19.91
C VAL A 252 1.96 24.88 19.23
N ASN A 253 2.01 24.58 17.93
CA ASN A 253 0.81 24.21 17.17
C ASN A 253 0.30 22.81 17.54
N GLU A 254 1.21 21.84 17.72
CA GLU A 254 0.89 20.49 18.19
C GLU A 254 0.27 20.51 19.60
N ALA A 255 0.82 21.32 20.51
CA ALA A 255 0.27 21.48 21.85
C ALA A 255 -1.14 22.09 21.85
N TYR A 256 -1.41 23.08 21.00
CA TYR A 256 -2.75 23.66 20.87
C TYR A 256 -3.76 22.66 20.29
N GLN A 257 -3.38 21.91 19.26
CA GLN A 257 -4.25 20.88 18.67
C GLN A 257 -4.61 19.79 19.68
N ALA A 258 -3.66 19.34 20.50
CA ALA A 258 -3.88 18.33 21.54
C ALA A 258 -4.83 18.79 22.67
N LEU A 259 -5.06 20.10 22.84
CA LEU A 259 -5.94 20.66 23.87
C LEU A 259 -7.35 21.00 23.37
N VAL A 260 -7.53 21.12 22.06
CA VAL A 260 -8.79 21.56 21.42
C VAL A 260 -9.53 20.40 20.73
N GLN A 261 -8.89 19.24 20.57
CA GLN A 261 -9.48 18.01 20.05
C GLN A 261 -10.36 17.30 21.08
#